data_AF-A0A926WI85-F1
#
_entry.id   AF-A0A926WI85-F1
#
_cell.length_a   1.000
_cell.length_b   1.000
_cell.length_c   1.000
_cell.angle_alpha   90.00
_cell.angle_beta   90.00
_cell.angle_gamma   90.00
#
_symmetry.space_group_name_H-M   'P 1'
#
loop_
_entity.id
_entity.type
_entity.pdbx_description
1 polymer ?
#
loop_
_entity_poly.entity_id
_entity_poly.type
_entity_poly.pdbx_seq_one_letter_code
_entity_poly.pdbx_strand_id
1 'polypeptide(L)'
;MQLTNSEIQAMRELMPDYTPGLEAMEHLEKHNGDMEKAFQDLWQEKNGQVIMGEGKSLWDITLKNLRNELCGDDGFRGQIKEYTKNPGSSPLLTGAIVSLVGLASANGLPLDPAIATVIVLYILKIGVNIFCDYTEPPTASGGTLPPAP
;
A
#
# COMPACT_ATOMS: atom_id res chain seq x y z
N MET A 1 -1.41 7.91 -7.74
CA MET A 1 -1.38 6.67 -8.58
C MET A 1 -2.80 6.30 -8.90
N GLN A 2 -3.09 5.76 -10.08
CA GLN A 2 -4.46 5.51 -10.54
C GLN A 2 -4.63 4.11 -11.14
N LEU A 3 -5.71 3.41 -10.78
CA LEU A 3 -6.16 2.20 -11.48
C LEU A 3 -7.13 2.56 -12.60
N THR A 4 -7.14 1.77 -13.66
CA THR A 4 -8.20 1.85 -14.67
C THR A 4 -9.46 1.14 -14.19
N ASN A 5 -10.62 1.48 -14.76
CA ASN A 5 -11.86 0.76 -14.48
C ASN A 5 -11.75 -0.74 -14.80
N SER A 6 -11.00 -1.12 -15.84
CA SER A 6 -10.77 -2.53 -16.18
C SER A 6 -9.95 -3.25 -15.12
N GLU A 7 -8.95 -2.58 -14.53
CA GLU A 7 -8.17 -3.14 -13.41
C GLU A 7 -9.05 -3.31 -12.17
N ILE A 8 -9.92 -2.35 -11.88
CA ILE A 8 -10.86 -2.42 -10.75
C ILE A 8 -11.83 -3.59 -10.92
N GLN A 9 -12.46 -3.75 -12.10
CA GLN A 9 -13.36 -4.88 -12.36
C GLN A 9 -12.63 -6.23 -12.27
N ALA A 10 -11.43 -6.33 -12.84
CA ALA A 10 -10.64 -7.54 -12.73
C ALA A 10 -10.33 -7.90 -11.26
N MET A 11 -9.97 -6.92 -10.44
CA MET A 11 -9.71 -7.16 -9.01
C MET A 11 -10.99 -7.53 -8.24
N ARG A 12 -12.14 -6.96 -8.61
CA ARG A 12 -13.45 -7.34 -8.05
C ARG A 12 -13.79 -8.79 -8.37
N GLU A 13 -13.59 -9.23 -9.62
CA GLU A 13 -13.82 -10.61 -10.05
C GLU A 13 -12.89 -11.62 -9.39
N LEU A 14 -11.69 -11.19 -8.99
CA LEU A 14 -10.75 -12.02 -8.23
C LEU A 14 -11.11 -12.17 -6.75
N MET A 15 -11.96 -11.30 -6.21
CA MET A 15 -12.28 -11.26 -4.78
C MET A 15 -13.80 -11.23 -4.54
N PRO A 16 -14.61 -12.09 -5.21
CA PRO A 16 -16.06 -11.98 -5.19
C PRO A 16 -16.67 -12.21 -3.79
N ASP A 17 -15.98 -13.01 -2.96
CA ASP A 17 -16.42 -13.35 -1.60
C ASP A 17 -15.61 -12.64 -0.51
N TYR A 18 -14.70 -11.74 -0.89
CA TYR A 18 -13.87 -10.99 0.06
C TYR A 18 -14.42 -9.58 0.23
N THR A 19 -15.36 -9.43 1.16
CA THR A 19 -16.09 -8.17 1.43
C THR A 19 -15.19 -6.94 1.56
N PRO A 20 -14.06 -6.96 2.30
CA PRO A 20 -13.20 -5.79 2.39
C PRO A 20 -12.56 -5.41 1.05
N GLY A 21 -12.30 -6.39 0.20
CA GLY A 21 -11.82 -6.15 -1.15
C GLY A 21 -12.88 -5.47 -2.02
N LEU A 22 -14.13 -5.92 -1.92
CA LEU A 22 -15.27 -5.31 -2.63
C LEU A 22 -15.50 -3.86 -2.19
N GLU A 23 -15.45 -3.61 -0.88
CA GLU A 23 -15.54 -2.26 -0.31
C GLU A 23 -14.43 -1.36 -0.87
N ALA A 24 -13.17 -1.82 -0.86
CA ALA A 24 -12.08 -1.07 -1.46
C ALA A 24 -12.31 -0.77 -2.95
N MET A 25 -12.92 -1.70 -3.70
CA MET A 25 -13.25 -1.48 -5.12
C MET A 25 -14.31 -0.39 -5.29
N GLU A 26 -15.33 -0.36 -4.43
CA GLU A 26 -16.37 0.69 -4.46
C GLU A 26 -15.79 2.09 -4.26
N HIS A 27 -14.88 2.25 -3.29
CA HIS A 27 -14.20 3.54 -3.07
C HIS A 27 -13.27 3.90 -4.24
N LEU A 28 -12.56 2.91 -4.81
CA LEU A 28 -11.76 3.15 -6.01
C LEU A 28 -12.64 3.60 -7.18
N GLU A 29 -13.79 2.96 -7.43
CA GLU A 29 -14.73 3.39 -8.49
C GLU A 29 -15.26 4.80 -8.24
N LYS A 30 -15.68 5.10 -7.01
CA LYS A 30 -16.16 6.43 -6.58
C LYS A 30 -15.13 7.53 -6.87
N HIS A 31 -13.84 7.20 -6.75
CA HIS A 31 -12.73 8.13 -6.97
C HIS A 31 -12.03 7.94 -8.33
N ASN A 32 -12.68 7.29 -9.31
CA ASN A 32 -12.15 7.07 -10.66
C ASN A 32 -10.76 6.39 -10.66
N GLY A 33 -10.55 5.46 -9.73
CA GLY A 33 -9.32 4.70 -9.52
C GLY A 33 -8.21 5.47 -8.81
N ASP A 34 -8.44 6.69 -8.34
CA ASP A 34 -7.47 7.45 -7.55
C ASP A 34 -7.28 6.78 -6.17
N MET A 35 -6.16 6.08 -6.03
CA MET A 35 -5.87 5.28 -4.85
C MET A 35 -5.68 6.12 -3.59
N GLU A 36 -5.12 7.33 -3.71
CA GLU A 36 -4.92 8.21 -2.56
C GLU A 36 -6.26 8.73 -2.04
N LYS A 37 -7.15 9.14 -2.95
CA LYS A 37 -8.50 9.57 -2.56
C LYS A 37 -9.33 8.43 -1.99
N ALA A 38 -9.30 7.26 -2.62
CA ALA A 38 -10.00 6.08 -2.11
C ALA A 38 -9.49 5.69 -0.71
N PHE A 39 -8.18 5.74 -0.49
CA PHE A 39 -7.58 5.53 0.83
C PHE A 39 -8.05 6.58 1.84
N GLN A 40 -8.04 7.88 1.48
CA GLN A 40 -8.45 8.96 2.39
C GLN A 40 -9.93 8.87 2.76
N ASP A 41 -10.79 8.53 1.79
CA ASP A 41 -12.22 8.36 1.98
C ASP A 41 -12.51 7.17 2.91
N LEU A 42 -11.89 6.00 2.64
CA LEU A 42 -11.96 4.84 3.54
C LEU A 42 -11.44 5.15 4.94
N TRP A 43 -10.30 5.84 5.04
CA TRP A 43 -9.73 6.19 6.33
C TRP A 43 -10.67 7.10 7.12
N GLN A 44 -11.24 8.12 6.48
CA GLN A 44 -12.17 9.05 7.10
C GLN A 44 -13.44 8.32 7.58
N GLU A 45 -13.95 7.36 6.80
CA GLU A 45 -15.12 6.57 7.17
C GLU A 45 -14.87 5.68 8.38
N LYS A 46 -13.72 4.99 8.43
CA LYS A 46 -13.41 4.01 9.49
C LYS A 46 -12.85 4.63 10.77
N ASN A 47 -12.01 5.65 10.63
CA ASN A 47 -11.21 6.21 11.73
C ASN A 47 -11.60 7.65 12.06
N GLY A 48 -12.52 8.25 11.31
CA GLY A 48 -12.88 9.66 11.44
C GLY A 48 -11.87 10.60 10.77
N GLN A 49 -12.15 11.89 10.88
CA GLN A 49 -11.38 12.92 10.19
C GLN A 49 -10.03 13.15 10.88
N VAL A 50 -8.93 13.03 10.14
CA VAL A 50 -7.59 13.32 10.63
C VAL A 50 -7.24 14.77 10.27
N ILE A 51 -7.01 15.61 11.27
CA ILE A 51 -6.49 16.96 11.07
C ILE A 51 -4.98 16.86 10.86
N MET A 52 -4.55 16.84 9.60
CA MET A 52 -3.15 16.95 9.24
C MET A 52 -2.74 18.42 9.13
N GLY A 53 -1.51 18.74 9.56
CA GLY A 53 -0.94 20.07 9.33
C GLY A 53 -0.77 20.36 7.84
N GLU A 54 -0.78 21.64 7.46
CA GLU A 54 -0.62 22.07 6.06
C GLU A 54 0.57 21.36 5.38
N GLY A 55 0.33 20.79 4.19
CA GLY A 55 1.34 20.09 3.41
C GLY A 55 1.63 18.65 3.81
N LYS A 56 0.93 18.07 4.80
CA LYS A 56 1.07 16.65 5.17
C LYS A 56 -0.02 15.80 4.50
N SER A 57 0.39 14.78 3.73
CA SER A 57 -0.51 13.74 3.23
C SER A 57 -0.51 12.52 4.16
N LEU A 58 -1.70 12.11 4.61
CA LEU A 58 -1.88 10.88 5.37
C LEU A 58 -1.45 9.65 4.56
N TRP A 59 -1.66 9.67 3.25
CA TRP A 59 -1.23 8.63 2.33
C TRP A 59 0.29 8.49 2.35
N ASP A 60 1.02 9.60 2.14
CA ASP A 60 2.48 9.58 2.11
C ASP A 60 3.09 9.12 3.45
N ILE A 61 2.52 9.59 4.57
CA ILE A 61 2.95 9.17 5.92
C ILE A 61 2.71 7.67 6.11
N THR A 62 1.55 7.17 5.70
CA THR A 62 1.20 5.75 5.80
C THR A 62 2.15 4.89 4.97
N LEU A 63 2.36 5.24 3.69
CA LEU A 63 3.28 4.52 2.83
C LEU A 63 4.72 4.56 3.35
N LYS A 64 5.16 5.70 3.92
CA LYS A 64 6.49 5.82 4.52
C LYS A 64 6.67 4.88 5.71
N ASN A 65 5.69 4.82 6.62
CA ASN A 65 5.76 3.92 7.77
C ASN A 65 5.72 2.46 7.31
N LEU A 66 4.80 2.12 6.40
CA LEU A 66 4.71 0.77 5.86
C LEU A 66 5.98 0.35 5.14
N ARG A 67 6.67 1.24 4.44
CA ARG A 67 7.92 0.87 3.78
C ARG A 67 8.96 0.34 4.77
N ASN A 68 9.15 1.01 5.91
CA ASN A 68 10.14 0.58 6.91
C ASN A 68 9.86 -0.85 7.39
N GLU A 69 8.59 -1.20 7.51
CA GLU A 69 8.15 -2.52 7.95
C GLU A 69 8.22 -3.55 6.81
N LEU A 70 7.61 -3.25 5.66
CA LEU A 70 7.41 -4.20 4.57
C LEU A 70 8.69 -4.50 3.78
N CYS A 71 9.62 -3.56 3.70
CA CYS A 71 10.83 -3.74 2.91
C CYS A 71 11.91 -4.54 3.64
N GLY A 72 11.84 -4.58 4.97
CA GLY A 72 12.61 -5.51 5.80
C GLY A 72 11.94 -6.89 5.95
N ASP A 73 10.64 -7.01 5.67
CA ASP A 73 9.89 -8.25 5.84
C ASP A 73 9.94 -9.15 4.59
N ASP A 74 10.76 -10.18 4.64
CA ASP A 74 10.89 -11.15 3.54
C ASP A 74 9.61 -11.97 3.29
N GLY A 75 8.74 -12.10 4.30
CA GLY A 75 7.48 -12.83 4.20
C GLY A 75 6.47 -12.13 3.28
N PHE A 76 6.16 -10.87 3.57
CA PHE A 76 5.28 -10.03 2.77
C PHE A 76 5.84 -9.83 1.37
N ARG A 77 7.15 -9.54 1.24
CA ARG A 77 7.81 -9.43 -0.07
C ARG A 77 7.69 -10.74 -0.87
N GLY A 78 7.82 -11.88 -0.19
CA GLY A 78 7.60 -13.20 -0.76
C GLY A 78 6.18 -13.38 -1.30
N GLN A 79 5.17 -13.01 -0.52
CA GLN A 79 3.76 -13.09 -0.94
C GLN A 79 3.45 -12.21 -2.16
N ILE A 80 3.93 -10.96 -2.17
CA ILE A 80 3.73 -10.06 -3.32
C ILE A 80 4.42 -10.61 -4.57
N LYS A 81 5.65 -11.14 -4.44
CA LYS A 81 6.35 -11.79 -5.54
C LYS A 81 5.59 -13.01 -6.06
N GLU A 82 5.04 -13.82 -5.16
CA GLU A 82 4.31 -15.03 -5.53
C GLU A 82 2.99 -14.72 -6.24
N TYR A 83 2.26 -13.69 -5.78
CA TYR A 83 1.10 -13.19 -6.51
C TYR A 83 1.49 -12.64 -7.88
N THR A 84 2.60 -11.91 -7.98
CA THR A 84 3.05 -11.33 -9.27
C THR A 84 3.40 -12.40 -10.31
N LYS A 85 3.85 -13.59 -9.86
CA LYS A 85 4.04 -14.76 -10.75
C LYS A 85 2.72 -15.41 -11.16
N ASN A 86 1.68 -15.31 -10.34
CA ASN A 86 0.37 -15.92 -10.55
C ASN A 86 -0.77 -14.90 -10.40
N PRO A 87 -0.81 -13.84 -11.24
CA PRO A 87 -1.80 -12.77 -11.14
C PRO A 87 -3.17 -13.34 -11.55
N GLY A 88 -4.04 -13.55 -10.57
CA GLY A 88 -5.28 -14.29 -10.73
C GLY A 88 -5.57 -15.26 -9.57
N SER A 89 -4.57 -15.49 -8.72
CA SER A 89 -4.77 -16.27 -7.50
C SER A 89 -5.41 -15.41 -6.41
N SER A 90 -6.73 -15.56 -6.25
CA SER A 90 -7.49 -14.95 -5.16
C SER A 90 -6.90 -15.23 -3.76
N PRO A 91 -6.48 -16.48 -3.43
CA PRO A 91 -5.89 -16.78 -2.12
C PRO A 91 -4.56 -16.06 -1.88
N LEU A 92 -3.75 -15.85 -2.93
CA LEU A 92 -2.48 -15.12 -2.79
C LEU A 92 -2.73 -13.63 -2.57
N LEU A 93 -3.70 -13.05 -3.27
CA LEU A 93 -4.06 -11.64 -3.09
C LEU A 93 -4.62 -11.38 -1.70
N THR A 94 -5.63 -12.15 -1.29
CA THR A 94 -6.23 -12.06 0.04
C THR A 94 -5.22 -12.35 1.15
N GLY A 95 -4.34 -13.34 0.96
CA GLY A 95 -3.24 -13.64 1.88
C GLY A 95 -2.26 -12.48 2.06
N ALA A 96 -1.91 -11.77 0.98
CA ALA A 96 -1.08 -10.57 1.05
C ALA A 96 -1.77 -9.42 1.79
N ILE A 97 -3.08 -9.23 1.58
CA ILE A 97 -3.88 -8.21 2.28
C ILE A 97 -3.92 -8.50 3.79
N VAL A 98 -4.22 -9.74 4.19
CA VAL A 98 -4.27 -10.14 5.60
C VAL A 98 -2.89 -10.02 6.26
N SER A 99 -1.81 -10.40 5.55
CA SER A 99 -0.45 -10.22 6.04
C SER A 99 -0.12 -8.74 6.28
N LEU A 100 -0.47 -7.86 5.35
CA LEU A 100 -0.29 -6.41 5.51
C LEU A 100 -1.03 -5.89 6.74
N VAL A 101 -2.28 -6.29 6.94
CA VAL A 101 -3.07 -5.91 8.13
C VAL A 101 -2.36 -6.35 9.41
N GLY A 102 -1.85 -7.59 9.45
CA GLY A 102 -1.10 -8.12 10.60
C GLY A 102 0.17 -7.32 10.90
N LEU A 103 0.99 -7.05 9.88
CA LEU A 103 2.22 -6.28 10.01
C LEU A 103 1.96 -4.83 10.45
N ALA A 104 0.95 -4.19 9.87
CA ALA A 104 0.58 -2.83 10.23
C ALA A 104 0.06 -2.75 11.67
N SER A 105 -0.79 -3.70 12.07
CA SER A 105 -1.34 -3.76 13.43
C SER A 105 -0.26 -3.96 14.48
N ALA A 106 0.74 -4.82 14.20
CA ALA A 106 1.89 -5.03 15.09
C ALA A 106 2.73 -3.75 15.30
N ASN A 107 2.68 -2.84 14.34
CA ASN A 107 3.40 -1.56 14.36
C ASN A 107 2.51 -0.36 14.71
N GLY A 108 1.32 -0.61 15.25
CA GLY A 108 0.41 0.43 15.73
C GLY A 108 -0.30 1.24 14.64
N LEU A 109 -0.31 0.76 13.40
CA LEU A 109 -1.07 1.35 12.30
C LEU A 109 -2.46 0.70 12.23
N PRO A 110 -3.56 1.45 12.44
CA PRO A 110 -4.92 0.92 12.39
C PRO A 110 -5.37 0.74 10.93
N LEU A 111 -4.79 -0.26 10.25
CA LEU A 111 -5.24 -0.64 8.91
C LEU A 111 -6.38 -1.64 9.01
N ASP A 112 -7.57 -1.20 8.60
CA ASP A 112 -8.64 -2.12 8.26
C ASP A 112 -8.32 -2.89 6.96
N PRO A 113 -8.86 -4.10 6.77
CA PRO A 113 -8.68 -4.87 5.55
C PRO A 113 -9.07 -4.17 4.23
N ALA A 114 -10.06 -3.26 4.21
CA ALA A 114 -10.39 -2.51 2.99
C ALA A 114 -9.30 -1.47 2.66
N ILE A 115 -8.85 -0.71 3.66
CA ILE A 115 -7.69 0.21 3.52
C ILE A 115 -6.44 -0.56 3.06
N ALA A 116 -6.16 -1.70 3.67
CA ALA A 116 -5.03 -2.55 3.30
C ALA A 116 -5.13 -3.05 1.85
N THR A 117 -6.34 -3.31 1.35
CA THR A 117 -6.55 -3.71 -0.06
C THR A 117 -6.07 -2.62 -1.02
N VAL A 118 -6.41 -1.35 -0.78
CA VAL A 118 -5.95 -0.23 -1.63
C VAL A 118 -4.42 -0.13 -1.64
N ILE A 119 -3.78 -0.32 -0.49
CA ILE A 119 -2.31 -0.29 -0.37
C ILE A 119 -1.66 -1.47 -1.09
N VAL A 120 -2.18 -2.69 -0.95
CA VAL A 120 -1.65 -3.86 -1.67
C VAL A 120 -1.76 -3.64 -3.18
N LEU A 121 -2.88 -3.12 -3.67
CA LEU A 121 -3.04 -2.81 -5.09
C LEU A 121 -2.08 -1.70 -5.56
N TYR A 122 -1.81 -0.70 -4.73
CA TYR A 122 -0.77 0.29 -5.01
C TYR A 122 0.60 -0.36 -5.15
N ILE A 123 1.00 -1.21 -4.20
CA ILE A 123 2.29 -1.92 -4.21
C ILE A 123 2.39 -2.84 -5.44
N LEU A 124 1.31 -3.53 -5.81
CA LEU A 124 1.26 -4.36 -7.01
C LEU A 124 1.38 -3.54 -8.28
N LYS A 125 0.72 -2.38 -8.34
CA LYS A 125 0.73 -1.48 -9.52
C LYS A 125 2.13 -0.92 -9.80
N ILE A 126 2.88 -0.56 -8.76
CA ILE A 126 4.24 -0.04 -8.91
C ILE A 126 5.31 -1.13 -8.85
N GLY A 127 4.99 -2.29 -8.29
CA GLY A 127 5.93 -3.36 -7.99
C GLY A 127 6.64 -3.17 -6.65
N VAL A 128 6.78 -4.26 -5.88
CA VAL A 128 7.36 -4.23 -4.52
C VAL A 128 8.80 -3.73 -4.47
N ASN A 129 9.61 -3.99 -5.50
CA ASN A 129 10.99 -3.51 -5.54
C ASN A 129 11.02 -1.98 -5.69
N ILE A 130 10.21 -1.42 -6.58
CA ILE A 130 10.09 0.03 -6.74
C ILE A 130 9.50 0.65 -5.47
N PHE A 131 8.49 0.01 -4.87
CA PHE A 131 7.98 0.45 -3.58
C PHE A 131 9.10 0.54 -2.53
N CYS A 132 10.02 -0.42 -2.48
CA CYS A 132 11.12 -0.42 -1.53
C CYS A 132 12.28 0.51 -1.88
N ASP A 133 12.67 0.60 -3.15
CA ASP A 133 13.83 1.36 -3.60
C ASP A 133 13.56 2.88 -3.66
N TYR A 134 12.31 3.29 -3.93
CA TYR A 134 12.00 4.70 -4.25
C TYR A 134 11.95 5.65 -3.03
N THR A 135 12.33 5.21 -1.83
CA THR A 135 12.64 6.15 -0.73
C THR A 135 13.84 5.77 0.13
N GLU A 136 14.89 5.18 -0.43
CA GLU A 136 16.18 5.48 0.17
C GLU A 136 16.33 7.01 0.14
N PRO A 137 16.41 7.71 1.30
CA PRO A 137 16.86 9.08 1.25
C PRO A 137 18.21 9.04 0.52
N PRO A 138 18.51 9.97 -0.41
CA PRO A 138 19.79 9.99 -1.08
C PRO A 138 20.85 9.84 -0.01
N THR A 139 21.60 8.74 -0.07
CA THR A 139 22.68 8.47 0.85
C THR A 139 23.56 9.70 0.79
N ALA A 140 23.51 10.52 1.85
CA ALA A 140 24.48 11.57 2.02
C ALA A 140 25.80 10.83 2.11
N SER A 141 26.53 10.81 0.99
CA SER A 141 27.88 10.28 0.91
C SER A 141 28.71 11.01 1.95
N GLY A 142 28.76 10.42 3.15
CA GLY A 142 29.77 10.70 4.16
C GLY A 142 31.09 10.24 3.59
N GLY A 143 31.76 11.14 2.89
CA GLY A 143 33.04 10.91 2.24
C GLY A 143 33.94 12.13 2.40
N THR A 144 34.35 12.38 3.65
CA THR A 144 35.62 13.00 4.07
C THR A 144 36.22 14.08 3.16
N LEU A 145 36.11 15.34 3.60
CA LEU A 145 37.06 16.40 3.21
C LEU A 145 38.49 15.96 3.57
N PRO A 146 39.47 16.02 2.64
CA PRO A 146 40.87 15.80 2.99
C PRO A 146 41.39 16.97 3.85
N PRO A 147 42.33 16.73 4.79
CA PRO A 147 42.95 17.82 5.52
C PRO A 147 43.85 18.62 4.56
N ALA A 148 43.66 19.93 4.55
CA ALA A 148 44.46 20.84 3.73
C ALA A 148 45.90 20.94 4.25
N PRO A 149 46.92 20.93 3.38
CA PRO A 149 48.25 21.46 3.68
C PRO A 149 48.30 22.99 3.60
#